data_AF-A0A834DVP1-F1
#
_entry.id   AF-A0A834DVP1-F1
#
_cell.length_a   1.000
_cell.length_b   1.000
_cell.length_c   1.000
_cell.angle_alpha   90.00
_cell.angle_beta   90.00
_cell.angle_gamma   90.00
#
_symmetry.space_group_name_H-M   'P 1'
#
loop_
_entity.id
_entity.type
_entity.pdbx_description
1 polymer ?
#
loop_
_entity_poly.entity_id
_entity_poly.type
_entity_poly.pdbx_seq_one_letter_code
_entity_poly.pdbx_strand_id
1 'polypeptide(L)'
;MCTSLETRTCEGLQGYCCPTVSPECSSLGCMATFSRPPKPSPDHIRRGSCWGRHQDLKIATPASHAKRHWAAGATMARQQARTLWYDRPKYVFMEFCVEDSTDVHVLIEDHRIVFSCRNADGVELYNEIEFYAKVNSKDSQDKRSGRSITCFVRKWKEKVAWPRLTKEDIKPVWLSVDFDNWRDWEGDEEVELAQVEHYAEDDSDSADATSN
;
A
#
# COMPACT_ATOMS: atom_id res chain seq x y z
N MET A 1 -25.82 23.24 52.07
CA MET A 1 -24.76 23.35 53.09
C MET A 1 -23.44 22.97 52.41
N CYS A 2 -22.54 23.94 52.30
CA CYS A 2 -21.13 23.75 51.92
C CYS A 2 -20.37 23.00 53.01
N THR A 3 -19.31 22.27 52.60
CA THR A 3 -17.92 22.27 53.14
C THR A 3 -17.16 21.19 52.36
N SER A 4 -16.20 21.52 51.47
CA SER A 4 -14.81 21.97 51.74
C SER A 4 -13.94 20.84 52.29
N LEU A 5 -13.02 20.30 51.48
CA LEU A 5 -11.57 20.65 51.36
C LEU A 5 -10.72 19.71 52.25
N GLU A 6 -9.85 18.91 51.62
CA GLU A 6 -8.36 18.99 51.77
C GLU A 6 -7.82 18.28 53.03
N THR A 7 -6.63 17.68 53.13
CA THR A 7 -5.38 17.63 52.34
C THR A 7 -4.39 16.63 52.97
N ARG A 8 -3.34 16.26 52.20
CA ARG A 8 -1.93 15.95 52.61
C ARG A 8 -1.68 14.59 53.28
N THR A 9 -0.58 13.85 53.06
CA THR A 9 0.80 14.10 52.56
C THR A 9 1.41 12.71 52.26
N CYS A 10 1.97 12.39 51.09
CA CYS A 10 3.35 12.58 50.58
C CYS A 10 4.48 11.88 51.38
N GLU A 11 5.03 10.79 50.83
CA GLU A 11 6.46 10.39 50.74
C GLU A 11 6.54 9.35 49.59
N GLY A 12 7.48 9.31 48.65
CA GLY A 12 8.66 10.10 48.34
C GLY A 12 9.43 9.40 47.21
N LEU A 13 10.09 10.22 46.36
CA LEU A 13 11.34 9.94 45.62
C LEU A 13 11.28 8.89 44.47
N GLN A 14 11.84 9.08 43.27
CA GLN A 14 12.85 10.00 42.74
C GLN A 14 12.69 9.93 41.19
N GLY A 15 12.54 11.04 40.47
CA GLY A 15 13.66 11.61 39.71
C GLY A 15 13.43 11.65 38.18
N TYR A 16 12.54 12.53 37.74
CA TYR A 16 12.51 13.16 36.40
C TYR A 16 13.70 14.15 36.27
N CYS A 17 14.18 14.72 35.17
CA CYS A 17 13.85 14.87 33.74
C CYS A 17 15.13 15.53 33.12
N CYS A 18 15.58 15.20 31.91
CA CYS A 18 15.33 15.92 30.63
C CYS A 18 16.12 17.27 30.44
N PRO A 19 16.17 17.87 29.24
CA PRO A 19 17.41 18.22 28.50
C PRO A 19 17.71 19.74 28.44
N THR A 20 18.81 20.15 27.76
CA THR A 20 18.96 21.37 26.89
C THR A 20 20.35 22.05 26.94
N VAL A 21 20.97 22.18 25.75
CA VAL A 21 21.82 23.25 25.13
C VAL A 21 23.14 23.76 25.79
N SER A 22 24.13 23.93 24.89
CA SER A 22 25.48 24.50 24.98
C SER A 22 25.57 25.96 25.52
N PRO A 23 26.76 26.49 25.86
CA PRO A 23 27.65 27.13 24.85
C PRO A 23 29.19 26.98 25.09
N GLU A 24 29.93 27.66 24.23
CA GLU A 24 31.36 27.69 23.85
C GLU A 24 32.45 27.85 24.94
N CYS A 25 33.68 27.37 24.67
CA CYS A 25 34.89 28.20 24.37
C CYS A 25 36.22 27.42 24.51
N SER A 26 37.18 27.68 23.60
CA SER A 26 38.65 27.40 23.65
C SER A 26 39.10 25.93 23.50
N SER A 27 40.10 25.51 22.71
CA SER A 27 41.23 26.18 22.04
C SER A 27 41.95 25.15 21.12
N LEU A 28 42.77 25.67 20.20
CA LEU A 28 43.85 24.99 19.44
C LEU A 28 43.37 24.02 18.33
N GLY A 29 43.38 24.43 17.06
CA GLY A 29 44.55 24.31 16.16
C GLY A 29 44.54 22.90 15.55
N CYS A 30 44.22 22.68 14.27
CA CYS A 30 45.00 23.08 13.09
C CYS A 30 44.12 23.09 11.83
N MET A 31 44.35 24.09 10.96
CA MET A 31 43.64 24.26 9.69
C MET A 31 44.10 23.26 8.63
N ALA A 32 43.13 22.72 7.90
CA ALA A 32 43.30 22.18 6.56
C ALA A 32 43.78 23.28 5.59
N THR A 33 44.51 22.92 4.54
CA THR A 33 44.06 23.11 3.15
C THR A 33 45.09 22.60 2.15
N PHE A 34 44.56 21.85 1.18
CA PHE A 34 45.15 21.60 -0.12
C PHE A 34 45.50 22.93 -0.82
N SER A 35 46.66 23.00 -1.46
CA SER A 35 46.91 23.85 -2.63
C SER A 35 48.16 23.39 -3.40
N ARG A 36 47.99 23.22 -4.71
CA ARG A 36 48.99 22.98 -5.77
C ARG A 36 48.83 24.15 -6.77
N PRO A 37 49.75 24.46 -7.70
CA PRO A 37 51.23 24.44 -7.75
C PRO A 37 51.80 25.87 -8.05
N PRO A 38 53.11 26.02 -8.27
CA PRO A 38 53.64 27.16 -9.02
C PRO A 38 54.35 26.77 -10.35
N LYS A 39 54.33 27.71 -11.29
CA LYS A 39 55.24 27.93 -12.45
C LYS A 39 55.41 29.46 -12.58
N PRO A 40 56.32 30.07 -13.39
CA PRO A 40 57.33 29.56 -14.36
C PRO A 40 58.76 30.18 -14.21
N SER A 41 59.81 29.70 -14.93
CA SER A 41 60.51 30.34 -16.10
C SER A 41 62.05 30.16 -15.96
N PRO A 42 62.99 30.43 -16.92
CA PRO A 42 62.94 30.63 -18.40
C PRO A 42 63.99 29.81 -19.22
N ASP A 43 63.90 29.92 -20.57
CA ASP A 43 64.99 29.91 -21.60
C ASP A 43 65.76 28.59 -21.93
N HIS A 44 66.16 28.20 -23.16
CA HIS A 44 66.31 28.84 -24.49
C HIS A 44 66.27 27.81 -25.67
N ILE A 45 65.70 28.24 -26.81
CA ILE A 45 66.16 28.16 -28.23
C ILE A 45 66.60 26.80 -28.86
N ARG A 46 65.88 26.34 -29.92
CA ARG A 46 66.39 26.37 -31.32
C ARG A 46 65.35 26.02 -32.42
N ARG A 47 65.19 27.00 -33.33
CA ARG A 47 65.04 26.95 -34.81
C ARG A 47 64.23 25.83 -35.48
N GLY A 48 63.23 26.27 -36.26
CA GLY A 48 62.71 25.57 -37.43
C GLY A 48 61.71 26.45 -38.16
N SER A 49 62.06 26.88 -39.37
CA SER A 49 61.50 28.02 -40.11
C SER A 49 60.42 27.60 -41.12
N CYS A 50 59.49 28.54 -41.38
CA CYS A 50 58.73 28.75 -42.64
C CYS A 50 57.61 27.73 -42.97
N TRP A 51 56.42 28.03 -43.52
CA TRP A 51 55.80 29.18 -44.19
C TRP A 51 54.27 29.14 -43.85
N GLY A 52 53.60 30.24 -43.51
CA GLY A 52 52.68 30.92 -44.44
C GLY A 52 51.18 30.50 -44.39
N ARG A 53 50.34 31.31 -43.69
CA ARG A 53 48.98 31.81 -44.05
C ARG A 53 47.80 30.80 -44.27
N HIS A 54 46.51 31.06 -44.01
CA HIS A 54 45.71 31.73 -42.97
C HIS A 54 44.27 31.16 -43.10
N GLN A 55 43.56 31.02 -41.97
CA GLN A 55 42.11 30.85 -41.76
C GLN A 55 41.36 29.55 -42.16
N ASP A 56 40.91 28.87 -41.10
CA ASP A 56 39.51 28.53 -40.77
C ASP A 56 38.57 28.01 -41.86
N LEU A 57 38.36 26.69 -41.86
CA LEU A 57 37.03 26.05 -41.71
C LEU A 57 37.23 24.52 -41.64
N LYS A 58 37.26 23.94 -40.43
CA LYS A 58 37.09 22.48 -40.27
C LYS A 58 35.69 22.25 -39.75
N ILE A 59 34.82 21.87 -40.69
CA ILE A 59 33.50 21.33 -40.43
C ILE A 59 33.71 20.04 -39.64
N ALA A 60 33.48 20.12 -38.32
CA ALA A 60 33.32 18.94 -37.50
C ALA A 60 31.98 18.30 -37.87
N THR A 61 32.01 17.04 -38.31
CA THR A 61 30.85 16.15 -38.32
C THR A 61 30.25 16.10 -36.92
N PRO A 62 29.00 16.53 -36.71
CA PRO A 62 28.35 16.28 -35.44
C PRO A 62 27.93 14.81 -35.41
N ALA A 63 28.53 14.06 -34.48
CA ALA A 63 27.91 12.87 -33.93
C ALA A 63 26.57 13.29 -33.32
N SER A 64 25.51 13.24 -34.13
CA SER A 64 24.14 13.44 -33.66
C SER A 64 23.69 12.15 -32.98
N HIS A 65 24.07 12.08 -31.70
CA HIS A 65 23.25 11.61 -30.60
C HIS A 65 21.89 11.09 -31.07
N ALA A 66 21.74 9.76 -31.08
CA ALA A 66 20.46 9.10 -31.31
C ALA A 66 19.44 9.71 -30.34
N LYS A 67 18.66 10.67 -30.85
CA LYS A 67 17.49 11.21 -30.17
C LYS A 67 16.52 10.04 -30.08
N ARG A 68 16.62 9.28 -28.99
CA ARG A 68 15.45 8.62 -28.43
C ARG A 68 14.44 9.73 -28.25
N HIS A 69 13.52 9.81 -29.20
CA HIS A 69 12.33 10.62 -29.06
C HIS A 69 11.64 10.06 -27.81
N TRP A 70 11.85 10.69 -26.66
CA TRP A 70 10.96 10.48 -25.54
C TRP A 70 9.62 10.99 -26.06
N ALA A 71 8.70 10.06 -26.30
CA ALA A 71 7.33 10.41 -26.56
C ALA A 71 6.80 10.99 -25.25
N ALA A 72 6.80 12.32 -25.15
CA ALA A 72 6.01 13.03 -24.18
C ALA A 72 4.54 12.65 -24.45
N GLY A 73 3.89 11.99 -23.49
CA GLY A 73 2.45 11.81 -23.48
C GLY A 73 1.91 10.48 -24.02
N ALA A 74 2.61 9.36 -23.81
CA ALA A 74 1.86 8.12 -23.62
C ALA A 74 1.23 8.18 -22.23
N THR A 75 -0.05 8.55 -22.13
CA THR A 75 -0.88 8.05 -21.03
C THR A 75 -0.80 6.55 -21.14
N MET A 76 0.14 5.94 -20.40
CA MET A 76 0.30 4.49 -20.36
C MET A 76 -1.08 3.93 -20.02
N ALA A 77 -1.68 3.20 -20.96
CA ALA A 77 -2.96 2.55 -20.72
C ALA A 77 -2.75 1.60 -19.53
N ARG A 78 -3.24 2.02 -18.36
CA ARG A 78 -3.12 1.23 -17.14
C ARG A 78 -3.88 -0.07 -17.36
N GLN A 79 -3.16 -1.18 -17.31
CA GLN A 79 -3.76 -2.50 -17.45
C GLN A 79 -4.46 -2.87 -16.15
N GLN A 80 -5.48 -3.73 -16.22
CA GLN A 80 -6.14 -4.23 -15.01
C GLN A 80 -5.55 -5.58 -14.63
N ALA A 81 -5.30 -5.77 -13.33
CA ALA A 81 -4.97 -7.08 -12.81
C ALA A 81 -6.21 -7.98 -12.89
N ARG A 82 -5.99 -9.27 -13.20
CA ARG A 82 -7.04 -10.28 -13.03
C ARG A 82 -7.40 -10.35 -11.55
N THR A 83 -8.69 -10.30 -11.25
CA THR A 83 -9.19 -10.33 -9.88
C THR A 83 -10.18 -11.47 -9.70
N LEU A 84 -9.94 -12.28 -8.68
CA LEU A 84 -10.87 -13.30 -8.22
C LEU A 84 -11.56 -12.83 -6.95
N TRP A 85 -12.82 -13.21 -6.75
CA TRP A 85 -13.54 -12.87 -5.52
C TRP A 85 -14.54 -13.95 -5.12
N TYR A 86 -14.82 -14.01 -3.81
CA TYR A 86 -15.89 -14.81 -3.24
C TYR A 86 -16.32 -14.18 -1.91
N ASP A 87 -17.48 -14.57 -1.40
CA ASP A 87 -17.97 -14.07 -0.13
C ASP A 87 -18.18 -15.18 0.92
N ARG A 88 -18.33 -14.71 2.15
CA ARG A 88 -18.61 -15.46 3.37
C ARG A 88 -19.56 -14.63 4.25
N PRO A 89 -20.09 -15.20 5.35
CA PRO A 89 -21.01 -14.48 6.22
C PRO A 89 -20.47 -13.13 6.71
N LYS A 90 -19.18 -13.05 7.04
CA LYS A 90 -18.56 -11.84 7.62
C LYS A 90 -17.67 -11.06 6.66
N TYR A 91 -17.07 -11.72 5.68
CA TYR A 91 -16.03 -11.14 4.83
C TYR A 91 -16.33 -11.35 3.36
N VAL A 92 -15.86 -10.43 2.55
CA VAL A 92 -15.66 -10.62 1.12
C VAL A 92 -14.16 -10.72 0.88
N PHE A 93 -13.76 -11.72 0.10
CA PHE A 93 -12.37 -11.97 -0.24
C PHE A 93 -12.15 -11.55 -1.68
N MET A 94 -11.06 -10.84 -1.93
CA MET A 94 -10.64 -10.42 -3.26
C MET A 94 -9.17 -10.72 -3.46
N GLU A 95 -8.82 -11.35 -4.55
CA GLU A 95 -7.43 -11.66 -4.89
C GLU A 95 -7.05 -10.99 -6.19
N PHE A 96 -6.06 -10.09 -6.14
CA PHE A 96 -5.40 -9.54 -7.32
C PHE A 96 -4.25 -10.46 -7.73
N CYS A 97 -4.41 -11.14 -8.86
CA CYS A 97 -3.47 -12.15 -9.35
C CYS A 97 -2.31 -11.47 -10.10
N VAL A 98 -1.35 -10.93 -9.33
CA VAL A 98 -0.11 -10.33 -9.85
C VAL A 98 1.07 -11.03 -9.19
N GLU A 99 1.89 -11.70 -9.99
CA GLU A 99 3.12 -12.36 -9.54
C GLU A 99 4.25 -11.33 -9.40
N ASP A 100 5.15 -11.53 -8.45
CA ASP A 100 6.33 -10.68 -8.21
C ASP A 100 6.04 -9.17 -8.20
N SER A 101 4.88 -8.80 -7.62
CA SER A 101 4.39 -7.44 -7.62
C SER A 101 5.30 -6.49 -6.82
N THR A 102 5.56 -5.31 -7.38
CA THR A 102 6.29 -4.21 -6.75
C THR A 102 5.39 -2.98 -6.61
N ASP A 103 5.76 -2.04 -5.74
CA ASP A 103 5.02 -0.78 -5.52
C ASP A 103 3.52 -0.97 -5.24
N VAL A 104 3.19 -1.99 -4.43
CA VAL A 104 1.79 -2.35 -4.12
C VAL A 104 1.14 -1.32 -3.21
N HIS A 105 0.09 -0.70 -3.71
CA HIS A 105 -0.80 0.20 -3.00
C HIS A 105 -2.24 -0.34 -3.00
N VAL A 106 -2.80 -0.48 -1.81
CA VAL A 106 -4.19 -0.89 -1.59
C VAL A 106 -4.86 0.17 -0.73
N LEU A 107 -5.96 0.74 -1.21
CA LEU A 107 -6.80 1.68 -0.48
C LEU A 107 -8.20 1.09 -0.37
N ILE A 108 -8.62 0.78 0.85
CA ILE A 108 -9.96 0.27 1.15
C ILE A 108 -10.76 1.39 1.81
N GLU A 109 -11.79 1.85 1.12
CA GLU A 109 -12.78 2.80 1.60
C GLU A 109 -14.10 2.06 1.88
N ASP A 110 -15.03 2.73 2.56
CA ASP A 110 -16.32 2.14 2.95
C ASP A 110 -17.18 1.67 1.77
N HIS A 111 -16.97 2.22 0.58
CA HIS A 111 -17.76 1.91 -0.62
C HIS A 111 -16.90 1.57 -1.85
N ARG A 112 -15.58 1.54 -1.70
CA ARG A 112 -14.68 1.38 -2.83
C ARG A 112 -13.37 0.76 -2.40
N ILE A 113 -12.74 0.04 -3.31
CA ILE A 113 -11.34 -0.36 -3.20
C ILE A 113 -10.57 0.09 -4.44
N VAL A 114 -9.38 0.62 -4.21
CA VAL A 114 -8.42 0.99 -5.25
C VAL A 114 -7.16 0.17 -5.04
N PHE A 115 -6.77 -0.57 -6.07
CA PHE A 115 -5.55 -1.36 -6.13
C PHE A 115 -4.65 -0.82 -7.23
N SER A 116 -3.36 -0.68 -6.92
CA SER A 116 -2.35 -0.41 -7.94
C SER A 116 -1.03 -1.07 -7.59
N CYS A 117 -0.32 -1.54 -8.59
CA CYS A 117 1.02 -2.09 -8.43
C CYS A 117 1.78 -2.08 -9.77
N ARG A 118 3.01 -2.57 -9.75
CA ARG A 118 3.80 -2.83 -10.94
C ARG A 118 4.19 -4.30 -11.03
N ASN A 119 3.98 -4.91 -12.20
CA ASN A 119 4.36 -6.31 -12.45
C ASN A 119 5.88 -6.45 -12.70
N ALA A 120 6.40 -7.67 -12.79
CA ALA A 120 7.80 -7.96 -13.08
C ALA A 120 8.33 -7.28 -14.36
N ASP A 121 7.49 -7.14 -15.37
CA ASP A 121 7.80 -6.45 -16.64
C ASP A 121 7.83 -4.91 -16.54
N GLY A 122 7.56 -4.36 -15.36
CA GLY A 122 7.49 -2.91 -15.15
C GLY A 122 6.16 -2.27 -15.59
N VAL A 123 5.16 -3.08 -15.95
CA VAL A 123 3.83 -2.59 -16.34
C VAL A 123 3.01 -2.19 -15.12
N GLU A 124 2.43 -0.99 -15.15
CA GLU A 124 1.52 -0.50 -14.11
C GLU A 124 0.14 -1.16 -14.25
N LEU A 125 -0.31 -1.77 -13.16
CA LEU A 125 -1.64 -2.34 -13.01
C LEU A 125 -2.48 -1.47 -12.09
N TYR A 126 -3.76 -1.29 -12.46
CA TYR A 126 -4.71 -0.48 -11.71
C TYR A 126 -6.11 -1.10 -11.78
N ASN A 127 -6.75 -1.23 -10.62
CA ASN A 127 -8.11 -1.70 -10.49
C ASN A 127 -8.88 -0.80 -9.52
N GLU A 128 -10.09 -0.42 -9.89
CA GLU A 128 -11.03 0.30 -9.03
C GLU A 128 -12.35 -0.46 -9.03
N ILE A 129 -12.89 -0.72 -7.84
CA ILE A 129 -14.17 -1.39 -7.65
C ILE A 129 -15.00 -0.60 -6.65
N GLU A 130 -16.17 -0.13 -7.08
CA GLU A 130 -17.22 0.31 -6.16
C GLU A 130 -17.98 -0.91 -5.64
N PHE A 131 -18.07 -1.04 -4.32
CA PHE A 131 -18.68 -2.20 -3.68
C PHE A 131 -20.20 -2.21 -3.82
N TYR A 132 -20.76 -3.42 -3.91
CA TYR A 132 -22.19 -3.70 -3.88
C TYR A 132 -22.88 -3.10 -2.66
N ALA A 133 -22.26 -3.24 -1.48
CA ALA A 133 -22.74 -2.69 -0.22
C ALA A 133 -21.60 -2.09 0.61
N LYS A 134 -21.97 -1.36 1.66
CA LYS A 134 -21.00 -0.76 2.58
C LYS A 134 -20.13 -1.83 3.24
N VAL A 135 -18.84 -1.51 3.41
CA VAL A 135 -17.85 -2.30 4.12
C VAL A 135 -17.26 -1.51 5.28
N ASN A 136 -16.61 -2.20 6.21
CA ASN A 136 -15.85 -1.57 7.27
C ASN A 136 -14.37 -1.50 6.86
N SER A 137 -13.94 -0.33 6.40
CA SER A 137 -12.57 -0.07 5.95
C SER A 137 -11.52 -0.31 7.05
N LYS A 138 -11.84 -0.01 8.31
CA LYS A 138 -10.90 -0.11 9.45
C LYS A 138 -10.61 -1.55 9.87
N ASP A 139 -11.60 -2.43 9.70
CA ASP A 139 -11.49 -3.86 10.02
C ASP A 139 -11.11 -4.71 8.80
N SER A 140 -10.83 -4.06 7.66
CA SER A 140 -10.40 -4.70 6.43
C SER A 140 -8.87 -4.68 6.32
N GLN A 141 -8.29 -5.71 5.72
CA GLN A 141 -6.83 -5.88 5.64
C GLN A 141 -6.42 -6.49 4.30
N ASP A 142 -5.17 -6.29 3.88
CA ASP A 142 -4.55 -6.99 2.76
C ASP A 142 -3.40 -7.90 3.22
N LYS A 143 -3.21 -9.02 2.52
CA LYS A 143 -2.07 -9.92 2.66
C LYS A 143 -1.39 -10.04 1.31
N ARG A 144 -0.07 -9.90 1.32
CA ARG A 144 0.77 -9.98 0.12
C ARG A 144 1.52 -11.30 0.10
N SER A 145 1.54 -11.91 -1.07
CA SER A 145 2.32 -13.11 -1.39
C SER A 145 3.16 -12.83 -2.64
N GLY A 146 4.12 -13.69 -2.96
CA GLY A 146 4.84 -13.60 -4.25
C GLY A 146 3.95 -13.88 -5.47
N ARG A 147 2.75 -14.42 -5.26
CA ARG A 147 1.83 -14.83 -6.34
C ARG A 147 0.62 -13.91 -6.51
N SER A 148 0.25 -13.18 -5.48
CA SER A 148 -0.99 -12.40 -5.44
C SER A 148 -1.08 -11.49 -4.23
N ILE A 149 -2.05 -10.57 -4.28
CA ILE A 149 -2.45 -9.71 -3.17
C ILE A 149 -3.89 -10.07 -2.81
N THR A 150 -4.12 -10.58 -1.60
CA THR A 150 -5.44 -10.96 -1.10
C THR A 150 -5.96 -9.91 -0.13
N CYS A 151 -7.14 -9.34 -0.41
CA CYS A 151 -7.84 -8.42 0.47
C CYS A 151 -8.98 -9.15 1.21
N PHE A 152 -9.05 -8.91 2.52
CA PHE A 152 -10.08 -9.39 3.44
C PHE A 152 -10.95 -8.19 3.80
N VAL A 153 -12.08 -8.06 3.12
CA VAL A 153 -12.97 -6.90 3.25
C VAL A 153 -14.10 -7.23 4.22
N ARG A 154 -14.15 -6.55 5.37
CA ARG A 154 -15.19 -6.78 6.39
C ARG A 154 -16.52 -6.19 5.93
N LYS A 155 -17.55 -7.03 5.78
CA LYS A 155 -18.91 -6.55 5.46
C LYS A 155 -19.44 -5.67 6.59
N TRP A 156 -20.16 -4.60 6.26
CA TRP A 156 -20.84 -3.79 7.27
C TRP A 156 -22.02 -4.54 7.90
N LYS A 157 -22.81 -5.23 7.06
CA LYS A 157 -23.88 -6.13 7.49
C LYS A 157 -23.44 -7.57 7.26
N GLU A 158 -23.24 -8.30 8.36
CA GLU A 158 -22.91 -9.73 8.33
C GLU A 158 -24.13 -10.56 7.94
N LYS A 159 -23.89 -11.81 7.52
CA LYS A 159 -24.92 -12.79 7.14
C LYS A 159 -25.85 -12.28 6.02
N VAL A 160 -25.29 -11.53 5.08
CA VAL A 160 -25.96 -11.11 3.83
C VAL A 160 -25.11 -11.54 2.65
N ALA A 161 -25.62 -12.38 1.75
CA ALA A 161 -24.89 -12.71 0.54
C ALA A 161 -24.79 -11.53 -0.42
N TRP A 162 -23.66 -11.51 -1.09
CA TRP A 162 -23.39 -10.55 -2.14
C TRP A 162 -23.61 -11.23 -3.48
N PRO A 163 -24.70 -10.92 -4.21
CA PRO A 163 -24.94 -11.51 -5.53
C PRO A 163 -23.89 -11.07 -6.56
N ARG A 164 -23.24 -9.93 -6.30
CA ARG A 164 -22.13 -9.37 -7.08
C ARG A 164 -21.20 -8.59 -6.16
N LEU A 165 -19.97 -8.37 -6.61
CA LEU A 165 -19.00 -7.54 -5.90
C LEU A 165 -19.21 -6.05 -6.15
N THR A 166 -19.61 -5.71 -7.38
CA THR A 166 -19.73 -4.33 -7.86
C THR A 166 -21.08 -3.71 -7.52
N LYS A 167 -21.12 -2.40 -7.32
CA LYS A 167 -22.36 -1.63 -7.17
C LYS A 167 -23.25 -1.78 -8.40
N GLU A 168 -22.68 -1.51 -9.57
CA GLU A 168 -23.34 -1.69 -10.87
C GLU A 168 -23.35 -3.16 -11.28
N ASP A 169 -24.32 -3.54 -12.11
CA ASP A 169 -24.46 -4.91 -12.62
C ASP A 169 -23.54 -5.21 -13.81
N ILE A 170 -22.67 -4.26 -14.16
CA ILE A 170 -21.66 -4.43 -15.20
C ILE A 170 -20.50 -5.23 -14.61
N LYS A 171 -20.28 -6.42 -15.14
CA LYS A 171 -19.15 -7.28 -14.76
C LYS A 171 -17.91 -6.90 -15.59
N PRO A 172 -16.86 -6.29 -14.99
CA PRO A 172 -15.63 -6.02 -15.71
C PRO A 172 -14.96 -7.31 -16.20
N VAL A 173 -14.34 -7.27 -17.38
CA VAL A 173 -13.72 -8.46 -18.01
C VAL A 173 -12.61 -9.11 -17.17
N TRP A 174 -11.96 -8.32 -16.32
CA TRP A 174 -10.86 -8.76 -15.45
C TRP A 174 -11.33 -9.28 -14.09
N LEU A 175 -12.63 -9.17 -13.77
CA LEU A 175 -13.20 -9.61 -12.49
C LEU A 175 -13.98 -10.91 -12.67
N SER A 176 -13.62 -11.94 -11.90
CA SER A 176 -14.26 -13.27 -11.93
C SER A 176 -14.51 -13.83 -10.55
N VAL A 177 -15.47 -14.75 -10.43
CA VAL A 177 -15.72 -15.47 -9.18
C VAL A 177 -14.62 -16.51 -8.98
N ASP A 178 -14.16 -16.64 -7.74
CA ASP A 178 -13.27 -17.72 -7.30
C ASP A 178 -14.09 -18.99 -7.05
N PHE A 179 -14.21 -19.84 -8.06
CA PHE A 179 -14.99 -21.07 -7.95
C PHE A 179 -14.37 -22.11 -7.02
N ASP A 180 -13.06 -22.06 -6.77
CA ASP A 180 -12.38 -23.01 -5.88
C ASP A 180 -12.79 -22.75 -4.43
N ASN A 181 -12.90 -21.48 -4.06
CA ASN A 181 -13.28 -21.04 -2.72
C ASN A 181 -14.78 -20.72 -2.56
N TRP A 182 -15.56 -20.59 -3.62
CA TRP A 182 -16.98 -20.26 -3.51
C TRP A 182 -17.79 -21.38 -2.83
N ARG A 183 -18.74 -20.97 -1.96
CA ARG A 183 -19.64 -21.85 -1.22
C ARG A 183 -20.98 -21.14 -1.04
N ASP A 184 -22.07 -21.88 -1.16
CA ASP A 184 -23.40 -21.42 -0.78
C ASP A 184 -23.56 -21.57 0.74
N TRP A 185 -23.48 -20.45 1.46
CA TRP A 185 -23.44 -20.44 2.93
C TRP A 185 -24.74 -19.90 3.55
N GLU A 186 -25.70 -19.42 2.75
CA GLU A 186 -26.95 -18.82 3.27
C GLU A 186 -27.90 -19.85 3.90
N GLY A 187 -27.82 -21.12 3.49
CA GLY A 187 -28.70 -22.20 3.96
C GLY A 187 -28.34 -22.82 5.31
N ASP A 188 -27.18 -22.51 5.87
CA ASP A 188 -26.71 -23.16 7.11
C ASP A 188 -27.50 -22.70 8.36
N GLU A 189 -28.14 -21.52 8.32
CA GLU A 189 -28.82 -20.92 9.49
C GLU A 189 -30.23 -21.48 9.72
N GLU A 190 -30.94 -21.86 8.65
CA GLU A 190 -32.28 -22.47 8.74
C GLU A 190 -32.22 -23.85 9.42
N VAL A 191 -31.15 -24.59 9.17
CA VAL A 191 -30.91 -25.90 9.78
C VAL A 191 -30.62 -25.79 11.28
N GLU A 192 -29.89 -24.76 11.71
CA GLU A 192 -29.58 -24.52 13.13
C GLU A 192 -30.83 -24.09 13.90
N LEU A 193 -31.67 -23.20 13.33
CA LEU A 193 -32.93 -22.77 13.93
C LEU A 193 -33.92 -23.94 14.06
N ALA A 194 -34.09 -24.75 13.02
CA ALA A 194 -34.97 -25.92 13.06
C ALA A 194 -34.53 -26.98 14.08
N GLN A 195 -33.21 -27.14 14.30
CA GLN A 195 -32.70 -28.02 15.35
C GLN A 195 -33.04 -27.48 16.74
N VAL A 196 -32.84 -26.17 16.98
CA VAL A 196 -33.14 -25.55 18.28
C VAL A 196 -34.65 -25.61 18.59
N GLU A 197 -35.52 -25.44 17.60
CA GLU A 197 -36.97 -25.58 17.77
C GLU A 197 -37.37 -27.00 18.17
N HIS A 198 -36.86 -28.04 17.48
CA HIS A 198 -37.14 -29.43 17.83
C HIS A 198 -36.72 -29.78 19.27
N TYR A 199 -35.54 -29.34 19.71
CA TYR A 199 -35.08 -29.59 21.08
C TYR A 199 -35.96 -28.88 22.12
N ALA A 200 -36.48 -27.69 21.82
CA ALA A 200 -37.35 -26.96 22.74
C ALA A 200 -38.75 -27.59 22.86
N GLU A 201 -39.25 -28.23 21.80
CA GLU A 201 -40.51 -28.98 21.83
C GLU A 201 -40.39 -30.24 22.71
N ASP A 202 -39.31 -31.01 22.56
CA ASP A 202 -39.08 -32.24 23.33
C ASP A 202 -38.97 -32.00 24.86
N ASP A 203 -38.37 -30.89 25.29
CA ASP A 203 -38.26 -30.53 26.71
C ASP A 203 -39.60 -30.04 27.32
N SER A 204 -40.53 -29.56 26.48
CA SER A 204 -41.82 -29.01 26.94
C SER A 204 -42.84 -30.09 27.30
N ASP A 205 -42.80 -31.25 26.62
CA ASP A 205 -43.71 -32.39 26.87
C ASP A 205 -43.35 -33.19 28.14
N SER A 206 -42.12 -33.08 28.64
CA SER A 206 -41.71 -33.80 29.85
C SER A 206 -42.15 -33.13 31.16
N ALA A 207 -42.59 -31.86 31.12
CA ALA A 207 -42.97 -31.11 32.32
C ALA A 207 -44.40 -31.42 32.82
N ASP A 208 -45.27 -32.00 31.98
CA ASP A 208 -46.66 -32.35 32.35
C ASP A 208 -46.78 -33.75 33.01
N ALA A 209 -45.73 -34.58 32.93
CA ALA A 209 -45.79 -35.96 33.42
C ALA A 209 -45.56 -36.14 34.94
N THR A 210 -45.40 -35.06 35.74
CA THR A 210 -45.08 -35.17 37.19
C THR A 210 -46.25 -34.79 38.13
N SER A 211 -47.45 -34.53 37.61
CA SER A 211 -48.66 -34.35 38.44
C SER A 211 -49.63 -35.51 38.25
N ASN A 212 -49.39 -36.64 38.94
CA ASN A 212 -50.44 -37.60 39.27
C ASN A 212 -50.10 -38.39 40.55
#